data_AF-A0A2E1ZXZ8-F1
#
_entry.id   AF-A0A2E1ZXZ8-F1
#
_cell.length_a   1.000
_cell.length_b   1.000
_cell.length_c   1.000
_cell.angle_alpha   90.00
_cell.angle_beta   90.00
_cell.angle_gamma   90.00
#
_symmetry.space_group_name_H-M   'P 1'
#
loop_
_entity.id
_entity.type
_entity.pdbx_description
1 polymer ?
#
loop_
_entity_poly.entity_id
_entity_poly.type
_entity_poly.pdbx_seq_one_letter_code
_entity_poly.pdbx_strand_id
1 'polypeptide(L)'
;TNNPGDSPSQMNWPISVSLAKNKLVVTDTYNDRILIWNSFPTKNAQAADIIIKNNGPPGQPTKRTVKWPWGIWTDGSKLAITNTGAGSVLIWNTFPTSNNQSADILLTGNGDFGTPRQLTSNGEFFMVGDHNSKASSSSEIGTYVFNTFPTNDETMYSFFMYDRADPRGGWYRGTFLDDGRLALFGSTLYIYDTMPTSNLSEPSLTVDGYNFTSGDYPGIAAAGDKLYISTGNGNKVVVYNTIPTRSDQDPDFAIGSPDLDTNTLVENYIIGNPVAASDGTNLLVSSDFDKKLYLWHNRPDESGVHPDAVYTMPEAPWDNALWEDNFVLGGKKGIYIFESIPDGTNLPDKTYVDSIGTAQFQEIRGIAIDDRYLYVGDKDANKIYIWEGIPDKTSNPKFTLNFSSPTRMSSDGKYLAVTSTTNHTITLFNIDQLSANATGIKIGGPGVFNLPEGVNLSNNMLFVADTGNNKVAIWTDINAALSGQTFNTVISSENREVPEIGKGSLFWPGTVLYDNNYLWVGEFKFSNRLLRYSPSY
;
A
#
# COMPACT_ATOMS: atom_id res chain seq x y z
N THR A 1 -18.44 -17.31 1.37
CA THR A 1 -18.21 -15.89 0.98
C THR A 1 -16.70 -15.65 1.03
N ASN A 2 -16.21 -14.56 0.43
CA ASN A 2 -14.83 -14.09 0.58
C ASN A 2 -14.68 -13.12 1.78
N ASN A 3 -15.68 -13.05 2.66
CA ASN A 3 -15.63 -12.19 3.84
C ASN A 3 -14.46 -12.59 4.73
N PRO A 4 -13.79 -11.62 5.36
CA PRO A 4 -12.76 -11.90 6.33
C PRO A 4 -13.33 -12.66 7.53
N GLY A 5 -12.47 -13.39 8.22
CA GLY A 5 -12.81 -14.06 9.45
C GLY A 5 -11.61 -14.80 10.04
N ASP A 6 -11.75 -15.26 11.28
CA ASP A 6 -10.67 -15.84 12.07
C ASP A 6 -10.96 -17.28 12.53
N SER A 7 -12.00 -17.92 12.00
CA SER A 7 -12.21 -19.35 12.20
C SER A 7 -11.17 -20.17 11.41
N PRO A 8 -10.98 -21.48 11.73
CA PRO A 8 -10.07 -22.35 10.99
C PRO A 8 -10.35 -22.50 9.48
N SER A 9 -11.53 -22.11 9.03
CA SER A 9 -11.98 -22.19 7.62
C SER A 9 -12.11 -20.82 6.94
N GLN A 10 -11.66 -19.76 7.62
CA GLN A 10 -11.68 -18.37 7.14
C GLN A 10 -10.27 -17.79 7.21
N MET A 11 -10.07 -16.67 6.48
CA MET A 11 -8.81 -15.94 6.44
C MET A 11 -9.11 -14.44 6.38
N ASN A 12 -8.15 -13.62 6.76
CA ASN A 12 -8.14 -12.18 6.54
C ASN A 12 -6.80 -11.75 5.91
N TRP A 13 -6.89 -11.34 4.64
CA TRP A 13 -5.77 -10.91 3.80
C TRP A 13 -4.61 -11.94 3.78
N PRO A 14 -4.84 -13.17 3.29
CA PRO A 14 -3.76 -14.13 3.12
C PRO A 14 -2.79 -13.70 2.02
N ILE A 15 -1.47 -13.81 2.25
CA ILE A 15 -0.44 -13.27 1.34
C ILE A 15 0.36 -14.33 0.60
N SER A 16 0.73 -15.41 1.26
CA SER A 16 1.59 -16.45 0.69
C SER A 16 1.04 -17.83 0.94
N VAL A 17 1.38 -18.73 0.02
CA VAL A 17 1.04 -20.13 0.05
C VAL A 17 2.27 -20.94 -0.34
N SER A 18 2.47 -22.07 0.31
CA SER A 18 3.50 -23.05 -0.04
C SER A 18 2.92 -24.46 0.02
N LEU A 19 3.30 -25.29 -0.95
CA LEU A 19 2.82 -26.66 -1.11
C LEU A 19 4.01 -27.60 -1.28
N ALA A 20 4.13 -28.59 -0.41
CA ALA A 20 5.13 -29.63 -0.54
C ALA A 20 4.64 -30.95 0.06
N LYS A 21 4.89 -32.07 -0.62
CA LYS A 21 4.48 -33.43 -0.19
C LYS A 21 2.99 -33.48 0.24
N ASN A 22 2.12 -32.86 -0.56
CA ASN A 22 0.67 -32.73 -0.32
C ASN A 22 0.26 -31.91 0.93
N LYS A 23 1.19 -31.20 1.57
CA LYS A 23 0.89 -30.29 2.68
C LYS A 23 0.79 -28.85 2.20
N LEU A 24 -0.32 -28.19 2.52
CA LEU A 24 -0.56 -26.79 2.16
C LEU A 24 -0.35 -25.91 3.39
N VAL A 25 0.41 -24.83 3.23
CA VAL A 25 0.65 -23.84 4.29
C VAL A 25 0.31 -22.46 3.75
N VAL A 26 -0.45 -21.67 4.51
CA VAL A 26 -0.91 -20.33 4.13
C VAL A 26 -0.64 -19.34 5.25
N THR A 27 -0.14 -18.14 4.91
CA THR A 27 -0.08 -17.01 5.84
C THR A 27 -1.44 -16.35 5.87
N ASP A 28 -2.00 -16.21 7.08
CA ASP A 28 -3.24 -15.49 7.31
C ASP A 28 -2.89 -14.18 8.01
N THR A 29 -2.46 -13.22 7.19
CA THR A 29 -1.56 -12.14 7.58
C THR A 29 -2.18 -11.18 8.59
N TYR A 30 -3.44 -10.78 8.42
CA TYR A 30 -4.10 -9.89 9.41
C TYR A 30 -4.69 -10.62 10.60
N ASN A 31 -4.78 -11.95 10.56
CA ASN A 31 -5.10 -12.76 11.74
C ASN A 31 -3.84 -13.18 12.53
N ASP A 32 -2.64 -12.69 12.15
CA ASP A 32 -1.37 -12.98 12.83
C ASP A 32 -1.13 -14.49 13.04
N ARG A 33 -1.41 -15.31 12.01
CA ARG A 33 -1.33 -16.78 12.12
C ARG A 33 -0.93 -17.46 10.82
N ILE A 34 -0.53 -18.73 10.97
CA ILE A 34 -0.27 -19.66 9.87
C ILE A 34 -1.32 -20.77 9.90
N LEU A 35 -1.93 -21.05 8.74
CA LEU A 35 -2.89 -22.13 8.54
C LEU A 35 -2.21 -23.29 7.79
N ILE A 36 -2.35 -24.51 8.29
CA ILE A 36 -1.71 -25.70 7.76
C ILE A 36 -2.75 -26.79 7.52
N TRP A 37 -2.73 -27.35 6.32
CA TRP A 37 -3.44 -28.58 5.97
C TRP A 37 -2.42 -29.68 5.71
N ASN A 38 -2.56 -30.81 6.40
CA ASN A 38 -1.71 -31.99 6.25
C ASN A 38 -1.96 -32.75 4.94
N SER A 39 -3.07 -32.43 4.27
CA SER A 39 -3.42 -32.88 2.93
C SER A 39 -4.04 -31.72 2.15
N PHE A 40 -3.90 -31.70 0.82
CA PHE A 40 -4.49 -30.64 0.03
C PHE A 40 -6.02 -30.57 0.23
N PRO A 41 -6.59 -29.38 0.52
CA PRO A 41 -8.04 -29.23 0.72
C PRO A 41 -8.85 -29.73 -0.48
N THR A 42 -9.94 -30.46 -0.22
CA THR A 42 -10.80 -31.04 -1.28
C THR A 42 -12.13 -30.30 -1.45
N LYS A 43 -12.40 -29.32 -0.58
CA LYS A 43 -13.58 -28.46 -0.64
C LYS A 43 -13.24 -27.04 -0.19
N ASN A 44 -14.02 -26.08 -0.68
CA ASN A 44 -13.96 -24.70 -0.21
C ASN A 44 -14.21 -24.63 1.30
N ALA A 45 -13.50 -23.74 1.98
CA ALA A 45 -13.60 -23.53 3.42
C ALA A 45 -13.37 -24.82 4.26
N GLN A 46 -12.54 -25.74 3.79
CA GLN A 46 -12.04 -26.83 4.63
C GLN A 46 -11.19 -26.23 5.76
N ALA A 47 -11.52 -26.54 7.01
CA ALA A 47 -10.77 -26.10 8.16
C ALA A 47 -9.31 -26.57 8.10
N ALA A 48 -8.38 -25.72 8.51
CA ALA A 48 -6.97 -26.09 8.70
C ALA A 48 -6.84 -27.19 9.78
N ASP A 49 -5.94 -28.14 9.56
CA ASP A 49 -5.63 -29.21 10.51
C ASP A 49 -4.78 -28.71 11.67
N ILE A 50 -3.86 -27.78 11.38
CA ILE A 50 -2.97 -27.15 12.34
C ILE A 50 -3.01 -25.64 12.14
N ILE A 51 -3.04 -24.90 13.24
CA ILE A 51 -2.94 -23.45 13.28
C ILE A 51 -1.79 -23.06 14.21
N ILE A 52 -0.89 -22.22 13.72
CA ILE A 52 0.16 -21.58 14.53
C ILE A 52 -0.24 -20.11 14.68
N LYS A 53 -0.70 -19.74 15.87
CA LYS A 53 -1.07 -18.37 16.23
C LYS A 53 0.06 -17.70 17.01
N ASN A 54 -0.03 -16.38 17.13
CA ASN A 54 0.80 -15.64 18.06
C ASN A 54 0.58 -16.09 19.52
N ASN A 55 1.59 -16.71 20.13
CA ASN A 55 1.64 -17.04 21.56
C ASN A 55 2.84 -16.37 22.26
N GLY A 56 3.44 -15.37 21.61
CA GLY A 56 4.53 -14.56 22.13
C GLY A 56 4.10 -13.12 22.44
N PRO A 57 4.98 -12.33 23.08
CA PRO A 57 4.76 -10.91 23.26
C PRO A 57 4.61 -10.20 21.89
N PRO A 58 3.54 -9.41 21.66
CA PRO A 58 3.32 -8.71 20.39
C PRO A 58 4.51 -7.85 19.97
N GLY A 59 4.91 -7.95 18.70
CA GLY A 59 6.00 -7.15 18.11
C GLY A 59 7.42 -7.51 18.56
N GLN A 60 7.58 -8.47 19.48
CA GLN A 60 8.89 -8.91 19.97
C GLN A 60 9.29 -10.24 19.32
N PRO A 61 10.49 -10.37 18.73
CA PRO A 61 10.92 -11.60 18.08
C PRO A 61 11.13 -12.70 19.13
N THR A 62 10.31 -13.75 19.09
CA THR A 62 10.47 -14.97 19.89
C THR A 62 10.08 -16.18 19.05
N LYS A 63 10.48 -17.40 19.46
CA LYS A 63 10.09 -18.65 18.79
C LYS A 63 8.58 -18.96 18.77
N ARG A 64 7.77 -18.12 19.43
CA ARG A 64 6.31 -18.24 19.53
C ARG A 64 5.57 -17.00 19.05
N THR A 65 6.29 -15.96 18.61
CA THR A 65 5.66 -14.74 18.10
C THR A 65 5.35 -14.90 16.62
N VAL A 66 4.10 -14.68 16.24
CA VAL A 66 3.70 -14.55 14.83
C VAL A 66 3.01 -13.21 14.70
N LYS A 67 3.53 -12.32 13.87
CA LYS A 67 2.97 -10.98 13.66
C LYS A 67 3.11 -10.62 12.19
N TRP A 68 1.97 -10.34 11.57
CA TRP A 68 1.83 -9.92 10.20
C TRP A 68 2.67 -10.79 9.24
N PRO A 69 2.53 -12.14 9.23
CA PRO A 69 3.43 -13.00 8.47
C PRO A 69 3.17 -12.91 6.96
N TRP A 70 4.22 -12.76 6.14
CA TRP A 70 4.09 -12.66 4.68
C TRP A 70 4.63 -13.88 3.94
N GLY A 71 5.90 -14.25 4.12
CA GLY A 71 6.58 -15.30 3.37
C GLY A 71 6.57 -16.67 4.05
N ILE A 72 6.52 -17.73 3.23
CA ILE A 72 6.52 -19.14 3.66
C ILE A 72 7.47 -19.92 2.78
N TRP A 73 8.15 -20.91 3.38
CA TRP A 73 8.81 -21.97 2.64
C TRP A 73 8.61 -23.32 3.34
N THR A 74 8.40 -24.39 2.59
CA THR A 74 8.41 -25.77 3.10
C THR A 74 8.85 -26.77 2.04
N ASP A 75 9.54 -27.84 2.46
CA ASP A 75 9.82 -29.05 1.67
C ASP A 75 8.93 -30.24 2.10
N GLY A 76 7.92 -29.97 2.94
CA GLY A 76 7.01 -30.94 3.57
C GLY A 76 7.58 -31.65 4.80
N SER A 77 8.89 -31.49 5.06
CA SER A 77 9.61 -32.02 6.22
C SER A 77 10.07 -30.92 7.19
N LYS A 78 10.33 -29.71 6.70
CA LYS A 78 10.64 -28.46 7.43
C LYS A 78 9.63 -27.39 7.06
N LEU A 79 9.53 -26.37 7.90
CA LEU A 79 8.74 -25.17 7.64
C LEU A 79 9.56 -23.95 8.04
N ALA A 80 9.53 -22.90 7.23
CA ALA A 80 10.01 -21.59 7.59
C ALA A 80 8.94 -20.54 7.27
N ILE A 81 8.77 -19.56 8.14
CA ILE A 81 7.86 -18.41 7.90
C ILE A 81 8.54 -17.11 8.29
N THR A 82 8.25 -16.04 7.56
CA THR A 82 8.63 -14.69 8.02
C THR A 82 7.65 -14.21 9.07
N ASN A 83 8.19 -13.66 10.15
CA ASN A 83 7.46 -12.91 11.15
C ASN A 83 7.68 -11.41 10.88
N THR A 84 7.08 -10.91 9.80
CA THR A 84 7.38 -9.62 9.19
C THR A 84 7.21 -8.46 10.16
N GLY A 85 6.14 -8.46 10.96
CA GLY A 85 5.85 -7.38 11.91
C GLY A 85 6.75 -7.38 13.14
N ALA A 86 7.51 -8.45 13.38
CA ALA A 86 8.50 -8.50 14.46
C ALA A 86 9.95 -8.57 13.96
N GLY A 87 10.19 -8.36 12.65
CA GLY A 87 11.54 -8.37 12.08
C GLY A 87 12.29 -9.68 12.29
N SER A 88 11.63 -10.83 12.05
CA SER A 88 12.28 -12.14 12.26
C SER A 88 11.82 -13.22 11.28
N VAL A 89 12.54 -14.35 11.27
CA VAL A 89 12.17 -15.60 10.60
C VAL A 89 12.11 -16.72 11.63
N LEU A 90 11.06 -17.54 11.55
CA LEU A 90 10.87 -18.72 12.38
C LEU A 90 11.04 -19.98 11.54
N ILE A 91 11.79 -20.96 12.04
CA ILE A 91 12.03 -22.22 11.34
C ILE A 91 11.74 -23.41 12.27
N TRP A 92 11.00 -24.37 11.72
CA TRP A 92 10.78 -25.70 12.30
C TRP A 92 11.60 -26.72 11.53
N ASN A 93 12.52 -27.39 12.24
CA ASN A 93 13.37 -28.44 11.71
C ASN A 93 12.59 -29.72 11.37
N THR A 94 11.41 -29.87 11.98
CA THR A 94 10.42 -30.89 11.66
C THR A 94 9.06 -30.24 11.45
N PHE A 95 8.35 -30.67 10.40
CA PHE A 95 7.06 -30.09 10.04
C PHE A 95 6.10 -30.14 11.23
N PRO A 96 5.39 -29.04 11.56
CA PRO A 96 4.53 -28.98 12.74
C PRO A 96 3.51 -30.12 12.80
N THR A 97 3.28 -30.67 14.00
CA THR A 97 2.35 -31.79 14.23
C THR A 97 1.21 -31.44 15.17
N SER A 98 1.23 -30.24 15.77
CA SER A 98 0.21 -29.76 16.69
C SER A 98 0.06 -28.24 16.62
N ASN A 99 -1.08 -27.74 17.07
CA ASN A 99 -1.35 -26.31 17.13
C ASN A 99 -0.31 -25.57 17.97
N ASN A 100 0.08 -24.39 17.49
CA ASN A 100 1.00 -23.48 18.18
C ASN A 100 2.35 -24.11 18.60
N GLN A 101 2.79 -25.15 17.91
CA GLN A 101 4.12 -25.72 18.12
C GLN A 101 5.17 -24.61 17.96
N SER A 102 6.01 -24.41 18.98
CA SER A 102 7.10 -23.42 18.94
C SER A 102 8.06 -23.75 17.81
N ALA A 103 8.61 -22.71 17.18
CA ALA A 103 9.72 -22.86 16.24
C ALA A 103 10.96 -23.42 16.96
N ASP A 104 11.83 -24.08 16.19
CA ASP A 104 13.11 -24.60 16.66
C ASP A 104 14.20 -23.54 16.57
N ILE A 105 14.14 -22.69 15.54
CA ILE A 105 15.13 -21.64 15.24
C ILE A 105 14.43 -20.29 15.07
N LEU A 106 15.03 -19.25 15.65
CA LEU A 106 14.71 -17.85 15.45
C LEU A 106 15.89 -17.13 14.78
N LEU A 107 15.61 -16.36 13.73
CA LEU A 107 16.58 -15.48 13.08
C LEU A 107 16.06 -14.04 13.11
N THR A 108 16.88 -13.11 13.56
CA THR A 108 16.63 -11.65 13.46
C THR A 108 17.63 -10.95 12.55
N GLY A 109 18.57 -11.72 11.98
CA GLY A 109 19.72 -11.15 11.28
C GLY A 109 20.58 -10.32 12.24
N ASN A 110 20.64 -10.70 13.52
CA ASN A 110 21.26 -9.90 14.59
C ASN A 110 20.70 -8.45 14.67
N GLY A 111 19.40 -8.29 14.41
CA GLY A 111 18.70 -7.00 14.41
C GLY A 111 18.59 -6.33 13.04
N ASP A 112 19.23 -6.89 12.00
CA ASP A 112 19.19 -6.32 10.65
C ASP A 112 17.82 -6.49 9.99
N PHE A 113 17.08 -7.55 10.32
CA PHE A 113 15.77 -7.78 9.71
C PHE A 113 14.77 -6.68 10.13
N GLY A 114 14.15 -6.06 9.13
CA GLY A 114 13.18 -4.99 9.32
C GLY A 114 11.77 -5.52 9.12
N THR A 115 11.40 -5.74 7.87
CA THR A 115 10.14 -6.36 7.47
C THR A 115 10.43 -7.46 6.44
N PRO A 116 10.92 -8.63 6.89
CA PRO A 116 11.16 -9.76 6.00
C PRO A 116 9.84 -10.26 5.43
N ARG A 117 9.74 -10.39 4.11
CA ARG A 117 8.49 -10.65 3.38
C ARG A 117 8.51 -11.90 2.50
N GLN A 118 9.68 -12.44 2.21
CA GLN A 118 9.84 -13.57 1.29
C GLN A 118 10.88 -14.57 1.78
N LEU A 119 10.62 -15.85 1.54
CA LEU A 119 11.59 -16.94 1.75
C LEU A 119 11.79 -17.73 0.46
N THR A 120 13.04 -18.10 0.17
CA THR A 120 13.39 -18.98 -0.94
C THR A 120 14.41 -20.00 -0.46
N SER A 121 14.20 -21.29 -0.76
CA SER A 121 15.13 -22.35 -0.37
C SER A 121 14.91 -23.63 -1.19
N ASN A 122 15.96 -24.43 -1.34
CA ASN A 122 15.92 -25.81 -1.84
C ASN A 122 16.20 -26.84 -0.72
N GLY A 123 16.20 -26.42 0.55
CA GLY A 123 16.58 -27.23 1.70
C GLY A 123 18.08 -27.24 2.03
N GLU A 124 18.94 -26.76 1.12
CA GLU A 124 20.37 -26.58 1.33
C GLU A 124 20.75 -25.10 1.43
N PHE A 125 20.20 -24.23 0.59
CA PHE A 125 20.39 -22.78 0.60
C PHE A 125 19.17 -22.07 1.16
N PHE A 126 19.33 -20.86 1.69
CA PHE A 126 18.20 -20.10 2.23
C PHE A 126 18.33 -18.60 1.92
N MET A 127 17.23 -17.95 1.57
CA MET A 127 17.19 -16.52 1.30
C MET A 127 16.00 -15.87 2.00
N VAL A 128 16.20 -14.64 2.49
CA VAL A 128 15.17 -13.83 3.14
C VAL A 128 15.09 -12.47 2.46
N GLY A 129 14.01 -12.21 1.73
CA GLY A 129 13.76 -10.90 1.13
C GLY A 129 13.14 -9.93 2.14
N ASP A 130 13.62 -8.69 2.21
CA ASP A 130 13.23 -7.68 3.20
C ASP A 130 13.02 -6.31 2.53
N HIS A 131 11.90 -5.67 2.86
CA HIS A 131 11.52 -4.35 2.34
C HIS A 131 12.04 -3.17 3.17
N ASN A 132 12.36 -3.39 4.45
CA ASN A 132 12.79 -2.31 5.34
C ASN A 132 14.00 -2.75 6.16
N SER A 133 14.96 -3.43 5.51
CA SER A 133 16.21 -3.88 6.10
C SER A 133 16.88 -2.77 6.90
N LYS A 134 17.51 -3.15 8.01
CA LYS A 134 18.30 -2.29 8.90
C LYS A 134 19.79 -2.64 8.86
N ALA A 135 20.22 -3.38 7.83
CA ALA A 135 21.62 -3.79 7.69
C ALA A 135 22.59 -2.60 7.55
N SER A 136 22.09 -1.43 7.14
CA SER A 136 22.83 -0.17 7.14
C SER A 136 22.16 0.91 8.01
N SER A 137 22.81 2.08 8.14
CA SER A 137 22.28 3.21 8.92
C SER A 137 21.02 3.84 8.32
N SER A 138 20.66 3.47 7.10
CA SER A 138 19.41 3.83 6.44
C SER A 138 18.61 2.57 6.12
N SER A 139 17.28 2.67 6.12
CA SER A 139 16.46 1.52 5.73
C SER A 139 16.70 1.16 4.26
N GLU A 140 17.00 -0.11 4.01
CA GLU A 140 17.31 -0.66 2.68
C GLU A 140 16.28 -1.70 2.24
N ILE A 141 16.17 -1.91 0.93
CA ILE A 141 15.38 -2.97 0.34
C ILE A 141 16.36 -3.98 -0.24
N GLY A 142 16.19 -5.28 0.04
CA GLY A 142 17.10 -6.28 -0.50
C GLY A 142 16.84 -7.69 0.02
N THR A 143 17.84 -8.57 -0.09
CA THR A 143 17.71 -9.99 0.24
C THR A 143 18.94 -10.50 0.95
N TYR A 144 18.74 -11.10 2.12
CA TYR A 144 19.77 -11.80 2.88
C TYR A 144 19.94 -13.20 2.33
N VAL A 145 21.17 -13.60 2.02
CA VAL A 145 21.49 -14.92 1.48
C VAL A 145 22.30 -15.72 2.47
N PHE A 146 21.88 -16.96 2.70
CA PHE A 146 22.57 -17.95 3.51
C PHE A 146 23.07 -19.05 2.58
N ASN A 147 24.39 -19.25 2.52
CA ASN A 147 25.00 -20.30 1.72
C ASN A 147 24.60 -21.70 2.18
N THR A 148 24.14 -21.84 3.43
CA THR A 148 23.59 -23.08 3.97
C THR A 148 22.32 -22.81 4.77
N PHE A 149 21.40 -23.78 4.79
CA PHE A 149 20.16 -23.69 5.53
C PHE A 149 20.46 -23.50 7.02
N PRO A 150 19.85 -22.51 7.70
CA PRO A 150 20.11 -22.25 9.11
C PRO A 150 19.87 -23.47 10.01
N THR A 151 20.81 -23.78 10.90
CA THR A 151 20.71 -24.93 11.83
C THR A 151 20.60 -24.52 13.30
N ASN A 152 20.87 -23.25 13.62
CA ASN A 152 20.83 -22.71 14.99
C ASN A 152 20.19 -21.32 15.00
N ASP A 153 19.74 -20.89 16.18
CA ASP A 153 19.31 -19.50 16.41
C ASP A 153 20.40 -18.52 15.98
N GLU A 154 19.97 -17.40 15.39
CA GLU A 154 20.86 -16.32 14.92
C GLU A 154 22.04 -16.80 14.07
N THR A 155 21.84 -17.87 13.29
CA THR A 155 22.74 -18.16 12.17
C THR A 155 22.82 -16.89 11.32
N MET A 156 24.02 -16.39 11.07
CA MET A 156 24.19 -15.17 10.28
C MET A 156 24.10 -15.48 8.79
N TYR A 157 23.50 -14.55 8.05
CA TYR A 157 23.52 -14.58 6.59
C TYR A 157 24.96 -14.41 6.09
N SER A 158 25.24 -14.95 4.91
CA SER A 158 26.55 -14.92 4.27
C SER A 158 26.81 -13.58 3.59
N PHE A 159 25.80 -13.00 2.96
CA PHE A 159 25.85 -11.66 2.35
C PHE A 159 24.44 -11.09 2.13
N PHE A 160 24.36 -9.79 1.85
CA PHE A 160 23.14 -9.08 1.47
C PHE A 160 23.23 -8.65 0.02
N MET A 161 22.14 -8.84 -0.75
CA MET A 161 22.08 -8.50 -2.17
C MET A 161 20.87 -7.62 -2.50
N TYR A 162 21.02 -6.81 -3.54
CA TYR A 162 19.99 -5.90 -4.03
C TYR A 162 19.47 -6.39 -5.38
N ASP A 163 18.28 -5.93 -5.72
CA ASP A 163 17.83 -5.98 -7.11
C ASP A 163 18.80 -5.19 -8.01
N ARG A 164 19.33 -5.87 -9.02
CA ARG A 164 20.39 -5.35 -9.90
C ARG A 164 19.88 -4.31 -10.89
N ALA A 165 18.65 -4.46 -11.38
CA ALA A 165 18.07 -3.55 -12.37
C ALA A 165 17.53 -2.28 -11.70
N ASP A 166 17.00 -2.40 -10.49
CA ASP A 166 16.56 -1.27 -9.67
C ASP A 166 16.80 -1.58 -8.19
N PRO A 167 17.81 -0.98 -7.54
CA PRO A 167 18.05 -1.16 -6.11
C PRO A 167 16.88 -0.72 -5.21
N ARG A 168 15.91 0.03 -5.74
CA ARG A 168 14.64 0.36 -5.07
C ARG A 168 13.47 -0.48 -5.57
N GLY A 169 13.69 -1.33 -6.57
CA GLY A 169 12.70 -2.13 -7.28
C GLY A 169 12.18 -3.34 -6.50
N GLY A 170 12.75 -3.61 -5.32
CA GLY A 170 12.22 -4.60 -4.40
C GLY A 170 13.28 -5.58 -3.87
N TRP A 171 12.78 -6.57 -3.15
CA TRP A 171 13.53 -7.74 -2.71
C TRP A 171 13.25 -8.91 -3.64
N TYR A 172 14.17 -9.88 -3.70
CA TYR A 172 14.00 -11.04 -4.56
C TYR A 172 12.96 -12.02 -4.01
N ARG A 173 12.08 -12.48 -4.91
CA ARG A 173 11.33 -13.74 -4.79
C ARG A 173 12.00 -14.79 -5.65
N GLY A 174 12.01 -16.05 -5.21
CA GLY A 174 12.75 -17.06 -5.96
C GLY A 174 12.10 -18.42 -5.94
N THR A 175 12.46 -19.21 -6.95
CA THR A 175 12.09 -20.61 -7.07
C THR A 175 13.25 -21.39 -7.67
N PHE A 176 13.39 -22.64 -7.26
CA PHE A 176 14.37 -23.55 -7.84
C PHE A 176 13.75 -24.31 -9.01
N LEU A 177 14.52 -24.41 -10.09
CA LEU A 177 14.14 -25.14 -11.28
C LEU A 177 14.51 -26.62 -11.11
N ASP A 178 13.84 -27.51 -11.85
CA ASP A 178 14.05 -28.96 -11.76
C ASP A 178 15.49 -29.39 -12.12
N ASP A 179 16.19 -28.57 -12.91
CA ASP A 179 17.59 -28.76 -13.28
C ASP A 179 18.60 -28.18 -12.27
N GLY A 180 18.12 -27.66 -11.14
CA GLY A 180 18.94 -27.13 -10.04
C GLY A 180 19.30 -25.64 -10.16
N ARG A 181 18.94 -24.99 -11.27
CA ARG A 181 19.12 -23.53 -11.42
C ARG A 181 18.19 -22.75 -10.50
N LEU A 182 18.52 -21.49 -10.27
CA LEU A 182 17.74 -20.57 -9.46
C LEU A 182 17.13 -19.47 -10.34
N ALA A 183 15.81 -19.34 -10.32
CA ALA A 183 15.11 -18.19 -10.87
C ALA A 183 14.80 -17.19 -9.75
N LEU A 184 15.27 -15.95 -9.89
CA LEU A 184 14.99 -14.83 -8.98
C LEU A 184 14.20 -13.75 -9.70
N PHE A 185 13.20 -13.21 -9.03
CA PHE A 185 12.32 -12.16 -9.52
C PHE A 185 12.34 -10.96 -8.57
N GLY A 186 12.74 -9.81 -9.09
CA GLY A 186 12.63 -8.50 -8.46
C GLY A 186 11.71 -7.58 -9.27
N SER A 187 12.28 -6.50 -9.77
CA SER A 187 11.76 -5.62 -10.83
C SER A 187 11.78 -6.33 -12.19
N THR A 188 12.72 -7.26 -12.36
CA THR A 188 12.84 -8.14 -13.54
C THR A 188 13.23 -9.57 -13.13
N LEU A 189 13.28 -10.48 -14.11
CA LEU A 189 13.60 -11.89 -13.91
C LEU A 189 15.08 -12.18 -14.19
N TYR A 190 15.69 -12.97 -13.30
CA TYR A 190 17.08 -13.39 -13.36
C TYR A 190 17.18 -14.91 -13.25
N ILE A 191 18.02 -15.54 -14.09
CA ILE A 191 18.33 -16.96 -14.02
C ILE A 191 19.79 -17.13 -13.66
N TYR A 192 20.05 -17.91 -12.62
CA TYR A 192 21.37 -18.26 -12.14
C TYR A 192 21.62 -19.75 -12.37
N ASP A 193 22.66 -20.09 -13.14
CA ASP A 193 23.05 -21.50 -13.33
C ASP A 193 23.64 -22.12 -12.07
N THR A 194 24.24 -21.28 -11.22
CA THR A 194 24.80 -21.66 -9.92
C THR A 194 24.37 -20.66 -8.86
N MET A 195 24.25 -21.12 -7.62
CA MET A 195 23.90 -20.27 -6.49
C MET A 195 24.80 -19.03 -6.39
N PRO A 196 24.23 -17.84 -6.14
CA PRO A 196 25.00 -16.66 -5.80
C PRO A 196 25.90 -16.92 -4.59
N THR A 197 27.17 -16.52 -4.66
CA THR A 197 28.15 -16.66 -3.56
C THR A 197 28.55 -15.33 -2.94
N SER A 198 28.14 -14.22 -3.57
CA SER A 198 28.29 -12.84 -3.10
C SER A 198 27.30 -11.93 -3.82
N ASN A 199 27.15 -10.69 -3.36
CA ASN A 199 26.35 -9.67 -4.03
C ASN A 199 26.87 -9.27 -5.43
N LEU A 200 28.12 -9.64 -5.77
CA LEU A 200 28.71 -9.45 -7.09
C LEU A 200 28.42 -10.62 -8.05
N SER A 201 27.75 -11.67 -7.58
CA SER A 201 27.42 -12.82 -8.45
C SER A 201 26.48 -12.37 -9.57
N GLU A 202 26.90 -12.62 -10.81
CA GLU A 202 26.14 -12.30 -12.02
C GLU A 202 25.14 -13.43 -12.35
N PRO A 203 23.91 -13.11 -12.76
CA PRO A 203 23.01 -14.10 -13.34
C PRO A 203 23.56 -14.56 -14.70
N SER A 204 23.26 -15.80 -15.06
CA SER A 204 23.52 -16.32 -16.40
C SER A 204 22.59 -15.69 -17.45
N LEU A 205 21.41 -15.24 -17.03
CA LEU A 205 20.45 -14.53 -17.88
C LEU A 205 19.67 -13.49 -17.07
N THR A 206 19.51 -12.30 -17.64
CA THR A 206 18.54 -11.29 -17.20
C THR A 206 17.47 -11.17 -18.29
N VAL A 207 16.18 -11.28 -17.92
CA VAL A 207 15.04 -11.24 -18.84
C VAL A 207 14.27 -9.93 -18.63
N ASP A 208 14.68 -8.89 -19.36
CA ASP A 208 14.21 -7.50 -19.21
C ASP A 208 13.41 -6.99 -20.42
N GLY A 209 13.07 -7.85 -21.38
CA GLY A 209 12.20 -7.52 -22.51
C GLY A 209 10.74 -7.24 -22.13
N TYR A 210 10.27 -7.78 -21.01
CA TYR A 210 8.87 -7.67 -20.58
C TYR A 210 8.71 -6.79 -19.32
N ASN A 211 7.76 -5.85 -19.36
CA ASN A 211 7.44 -5.02 -18.19
C ASN A 211 6.46 -5.75 -17.25
N PHE A 212 7.02 -6.40 -16.22
CA PHE A 212 6.22 -7.15 -15.25
C PHE A 212 5.25 -6.29 -14.43
N THR A 213 5.42 -4.97 -14.35
CA THR A 213 4.54 -4.10 -13.53
C THR A 213 4.43 -4.61 -12.07
N SER A 214 5.59 -4.88 -11.47
CA SER A 214 5.77 -5.51 -10.15
C SER A 214 5.26 -4.64 -8.97
N GLY A 215 5.33 -5.16 -7.75
CA GLY A 215 4.90 -4.45 -6.54
C GLY A 215 5.30 -5.13 -5.24
N ASP A 216 4.54 -4.90 -4.17
CA ASP A 216 4.84 -5.44 -2.83
C ASP A 216 4.57 -6.95 -2.71
N TYR A 217 3.67 -7.52 -3.52
CA TYR A 217 3.17 -8.90 -3.38
C TYR A 217 3.20 -9.82 -4.64
N PRO A 218 4.11 -9.65 -5.63
CA PRO A 218 4.31 -10.66 -6.65
C PRO A 218 4.97 -11.93 -6.09
N GLY A 219 4.96 -12.99 -6.89
CA GLY A 219 5.53 -14.29 -6.54
C GLY A 219 5.97 -15.04 -7.80
N ILE A 220 6.79 -16.07 -7.60
CA ILE A 220 7.33 -16.90 -8.67
C ILE A 220 7.24 -18.37 -8.30
N ALA A 221 6.89 -19.22 -9.26
CA ALA A 221 6.83 -20.67 -9.08
C ALA A 221 7.26 -21.38 -10.36
N ALA A 222 8.04 -22.46 -10.22
CA ALA A 222 8.34 -23.37 -11.30
C ALA A 222 7.48 -24.64 -11.20
N ALA A 223 7.09 -25.20 -12.33
CA ALA A 223 6.45 -26.51 -12.41
C ALA A 223 6.86 -27.21 -13.70
N GLY A 224 7.78 -28.17 -13.60
CA GLY A 224 8.46 -28.73 -14.77
C GLY A 224 9.22 -27.63 -15.50
N ASP A 225 9.08 -27.59 -16.83
CA ASP A 225 9.72 -26.58 -17.66
C ASP A 225 9.05 -25.20 -17.61
N LYS A 226 7.90 -25.08 -16.94
CA LYS A 226 7.14 -23.82 -16.89
C LYS A 226 7.53 -22.93 -15.73
N LEU A 227 7.52 -21.63 -15.98
CA LEU A 227 7.73 -20.60 -14.97
C LEU A 227 6.51 -19.68 -14.89
N TYR A 228 5.97 -19.51 -13.70
CA TYR A 228 4.80 -18.68 -13.41
C TYR A 228 5.24 -17.49 -12.57
N ILE A 229 4.86 -16.28 -12.98
CA ILE A 229 5.18 -15.04 -12.26
C ILE A 229 3.88 -14.28 -12.03
N SER A 230 3.47 -14.18 -10.77
CA SER A 230 2.42 -13.24 -10.35
C SER A 230 3.00 -11.84 -10.40
N THR A 231 2.40 -10.95 -11.17
CA THR A 231 2.95 -9.61 -11.44
C THR A 231 2.65 -8.60 -10.33
N GLY A 232 1.87 -8.95 -9.31
CA GLY A 232 1.41 -7.97 -8.32
C GLY A 232 0.51 -6.91 -8.95
N ASN A 233 1.01 -5.67 -9.09
CA ASN A 233 0.23 -4.53 -9.60
C ASN A 233 -0.24 -4.69 -11.07
N GLY A 234 0.44 -5.52 -11.86
CA GLY A 234 -0.03 -5.90 -13.21
C GLY A 234 -1.33 -6.73 -13.23
N ASN A 235 -1.80 -7.19 -12.06
CA ASN A 235 -3.01 -7.97 -11.80
C ASN A 235 -3.21 -9.23 -12.68
N LYS A 236 -2.13 -9.98 -12.88
CA LYS A 236 -2.12 -11.22 -13.65
C LYS A 236 -1.01 -12.15 -13.20
N VAL A 237 -1.05 -13.38 -13.69
CA VAL A 237 0.10 -14.30 -13.66
C VAL A 237 0.57 -14.48 -15.10
N VAL A 238 1.81 -14.10 -15.41
CA VAL A 238 2.42 -14.39 -16.72
C VAL A 238 3.16 -15.70 -16.67
N VAL A 239 3.15 -16.44 -17.79
CA VAL A 239 3.66 -17.80 -17.85
C VAL A 239 4.62 -17.97 -19.01
N TYR A 240 5.80 -18.51 -18.72
CA TYR A 240 6.71 -19.03 -19.73
C TYR A 240 6.50 -20.54 -19.85
N ASN A 241 6.33 -21.03 -21.08
CA ASN A 241 6.15 -22.44 -21.39
C ASN A 241 7.43 -23.24 -21.19
N THR A 242 8.57 -22.58 -21.33
CA THR A 242 9.93 -23.08 -21.08
C THR A 242 10.69 -22.02 -20.30
N ILE A 243 11.64 -22.44 -19.45
CA ILE A 243 12.56 -21.51 -18.77
C ILE A 243 13.21 -20.57 -19.81
N PRO A 244 13.15 -19.24 -19.62
CA PRO A 244 13.66 -18.29 -20.60
C PRO A 244 15.13 -18.52 -20.96
N THR A 245 15.48 -18.29 -22.22
CA THR A 245 16.85 -18.45 -22.73
C THR A 245 17.40 -17.20 -23.42
N ARG A 246 16.60 -16.13 -23.52
CA ARG A 246 17.01 -14.83 -24.05
C ARG A 246 16.46 -13.70 -23.20
N SER A 247 17.12 -12.55 -23.24
CA SER A 247 16.75 -11.38 -22.44
C SER A 247 15.43 -10.74 -22.91
N ASP A 248 15.18 -10.79 -24.22
CA ASP A 248 14.02 -10.22 -24.88
C ASP A 248 12.84 -11.19 -25.02
N GLN A 249 12.85 -12.30 -24.28
CA GLN A 249 11.80 -13.31 -24.38
C GLN A 249 10.57 -12.85 -23.60
N ASP A 250 9.46 -12.62 -24.30
CA ASP A 250 8.17 -12.41 -23.66
C ASP A 250 7.60 -13.69 -23.05
N PRO A 251 6.75 -13.58 -22.02
CA PRO A 251 5.91 -14.69 -21.57
C PRO A 251 5.02 -15.20 -22.71
N ASP A 252 4.64 -16.48 -22.64
CA ASP A 252 3.82 -17.11 -23.68
C ASP A 252 2.32 -16.77 -23.54
N PHE A 253 1.83 -16.61 -22.31
CA PHE A 253 0.44 -16.26 -22.02
C PHE A 253 0.26 -15.70 -20.61
N ALA A 254 -0.93 -15.16 -20.34
CA ALA A 254 -1.35 -14.71 -19.02
C ALA A 254 -2.54 -15.53 -18.47
N ILE A 255 -2.59 -15.67 -17.15
CA ILE A 255 -3.73 -16.20 -16.39
C ILE A 255 -4.36 -15.03 -15.62
N GLY A 256 -5.69 -14.93 -15.66
CA GLY A 256 -6.44 -13.85 -15.02
C GLY A 256 -6.51 -12.55 -15.83
N SER A 257 -5.96 -12.56 -17.05
CA SER A 257 -5.98 -11.47 -18.03
C SER A 257 -6.23 -12.05 -19.43
N PRO A 258 -6.92 -11.33 -20.35
CA PRO A 258 -7.14 -11.81 -21.72
C PRO A 258 -5.84 -11.94 -22.53
N ASP A 259 -4.81 -11.16 -22.20
CA ASP A 259 -3.50 -11.15 -22.85
C ASP A 259 -2.41 -10.63 -21.88
N LEU A 260 -1.18 -10.47 -22.40
CA LEU A 260 -0.01 -10.02 -21.64
C LEU A 260 -0.03 -8.52 -21.30
N ASP A 261 -0.76 -7.71 -22.07
CA ASP A 261 -0.66 -6.24 -22.01
C ASP A 261 -1.79 -5.64 -21.18
N THR A 262 -2.93 -6.33 -21.11
CA THR A 262 -4.10 -5.89 -20.36
C THR A 262 -3.82 -5.93 -18.86
N ASN A 263 -4.12 -4.83 -18.17
CA ASN A 263 -4.23 -4.79 -16.72
C ASN A 263 -5.71 -4.71 -16.37
N THR A 264 -6.24 -5.80 -15.80
CA THR A 264 -7.68 -5.92 -15.53
C THR A 264 -8.18 -5.00 -14.41
N LEU A 265 -7.31 -4.42 -13.57
CA LEU A 265 -7.72 -3.35 -12.66
C LEU A 265 -8.06 -2.08 -13.44
N VAL A 266 -7.20 -1.72 -14.40
CA VAL A 266 -7.37 -0.53 -15.23
C VAL A 266 -8.57 -0.68 -16.18
N GLU A 267 -8.68 -1.82 -16.86
CA GLU A 267 -9.78 -2.12 -17.80
C GLU A 267 -11.17 -2.04 -17.14
N ASN A 268 -11.25 -2.42 -15.85
CA ASN A 268 -12.49 -2.44 -15.08
C ASN A 268 -12.62 -1.26 -14.11
N TYR A 269 -11.82 -0.19 -14.29
CA TYR A 269 -11.89 1.04 -13.49
C TYR A 269 -11.82 0.79 -11.98
N ILE A 270 -10.99 -0.17 -11.56
CA ILE A 270 -10.68 -0.42 -10.16
C ILE A 270 -9.55 0.54 -9.76
N ILE A 271 -9.93 1.59 -9.04
CA ILE A 271 -9.08 2.75 -8.80
C ILE A 271 -8.13 2.48 -7.62
N GLY A 272 -6.82 2.57 -7.87
CA GLY A 272 -5.82 2.57 -6.81
C GLY A 272 -5.77 3.92 -6.10
N ASN A 273 -5.67 3.94 -4.77
CA ASN A 273 -5.57 5.18 -3.96
C ASN A 273 -6.60 6.28 -4.35
N PRO A 274 -7.91 6.00 -4.42
CA PRO A 274 -8.90 6.97 -4.89
C PRO A 274 -9.01 8.17 -3.95
N VAL A 275 -9.02 9.38 -4.54
CA VAL A 275 -9.28 10.65 -3.85
C VAL A 275 -10.53 11.29 -4.47
N ALA A 276 -11.63 11.31 -3.73
CA ALA A 276 -12.92 11.78 -4.23
C ALA A 276 -13.12 13.30 -4.02
N ALA A 277 -13.82 13.93 -4.96
CA ALA A 277 -14.45 15.26 -4.87
C ALA A 277 -15.85 15.20 -5.50
N SER A 278 -16.76 16.06 -5.04
CA SER A 278 -18.18 16.03 -5.45
C SER A 278 -18.82 17.40 -5.21
N ASP A 279 -19.64 17.86 -6.17
CA ASP A 279 -20.51 19.03 -6.06
C ASP A 279 -21.94 18.64 -5.62
N GLY A 280 -22.16 17.38 -5.24
CA GLY A 280 -23.47 16.82 -4.93
C GLY A 280 -24.24 16.26 -6.14
N THR A 281 -23.71 16.40 -7.36
CA THR A 281 -24.26 15.79 -8.59
C THR A 281 -23.21 14.92 -9.26
N ASN A 282 -22.05 15.50 -9.58
CA ASN A 282 -20.90 14.85 -10.17
C ASN A 282 -20.04 14.16 -9.09
N LEU A 283 -19.34 13.10 -9.47
CA LEU A 283 -18.25 12.51 -8.70
C LEU A 283 -16.96 12.58 -9.51
N LEU A 284 -15.94 13.18 -8.94
CA LEU A 284 -14.59 13.24 -9.47
C LEU A 284 -13.70 12.39 -8.58
N VAL A 285 -12.88 11.50 -9.16
CA VAL A 285 -11.95 10.67 -8.39
C VAL A 285 -10.58 10.72 -9.04
N SER A 286 -9.60 11.31 -8.38
CA SER A 286 -8.21 11.24 -8.84
C SER A 286 -7.49 10.03 -8.24
N SER A 287 -6.48 9.55 -8.96
CA SER A 287 -5.60 8.47 -8.51
C SER A 287 -4.15 8.80 -8.85
N ASP A 288 -3.31 8.85 -7.82
CA ASP A 288 -1.87 8.97 -8.00
C ASP A 288 -1.28 7.69 -8.58
N PHE A 289 -1.82 6.55 -8.15
CA PHE A 289 -1.37 5.23 -8.55
C PHE A 289 -1.61 4.97 -10.05
N ASP A 290 -2.79 5.33 -10.54
CA ASP A 290 -3.19 5.12 -11.94
C ASP A 290 -2.79 6.29 -12.84
N LYS A 291 -2.36 7.41 -12.25
CA LYS A 291 -2.06 8.68 -12.94
C LYS A 291 -3.27 9.19 -13.74
N LYS A 292 -4.46 9.13 -13.14
CA LYS A 292 -5.75 9.39 -13.79
C LYS A 292 -6.70 10.24 -12.95
N LEU A 293 -7.68 10.81 -13.63
CA LEU A 293 -8.90 11.39 -13.06
C LEU A 293 -10.10 10.71 -13.71
N TYR A 294 -11.01 10.19 -12.90
CA TYR A 294 -12.23 9.51 -13.30
C TYR A 294 -13.43 10.40 -12.98
N LEU A 295 -14.38 10.50 -13.90
CA LEU A 295 -15.56 11.36 -13.80
C LEU A 295 -16.83 10.54 -13.93
N TRP A 296 -17.80 10.83 -13.06
CA TRP A 296 -19.20 10.48 -13.22
C TRP A 296 -20.05 11.74 -13.19
N HIS A 297 -20.89 11.96 -14.19
CA HIS A 297 -21.83 13.07 -14.23
C HIS A 297 -22.95 12.93 -13.19
N ASN A 298 -23.21 11.70 -12.76
CA ASN A 298 -24.11 11.38 -11.67
C ASN A 298 -23.39 10.48 -10.68
N ARG A 299 -23.37 10.87 -9.40
CA ARG A 299 -22.83 10.06 -8.32
C ARG A 299 -23.40 8.64 -8.40
N PRO A 300 -22.54 7.60 -8.49
CA PRO A 300 -22.99 6.20 -8.52
C PRO A 300 -23.87 5.86 -7.33
N ASP A 301 -24.99 5.17 -7.57
CA ASP A 301 -25.90 4.66 -6.54
C ASP A 301 -25.72 3.16 -6.23
N GLU A 302 -24.95 2.46 -7.06
CA GLU A 302 -24.54 1.08 -6.87
C GLU A 302 -23.03 0.87 -7.09
N SER A 303 -22.52 -0.33 -6.77
CA SER A 303 -21.10 -0.65 -6.90
C SER A 303 -20.72 -1.00 -8.33
N GLY A 304 -19.54 -0.58 -8.77
CA GLY A 304 -18.97 -0.98 -10.07
C GLY A 304 -19.51 -0.20 -11.27
N VAL A 305 -20.18 0.94 -11.05
CA VAL A 305 -20.58 1.84 -12.15
C VAL A 305 -19.32 2.40 -12.81
N HIS A 306 -19.18 2.18 -14.11
CA HIS A 306 -18.05 2.72 -14.87
C HIS A 306 -18.11 4.25 -14.96
N PRO A 307 -16.97 4.95 -14.99
CA PRO A 307 -16.93 6.39 -15.19
C PRO A 307 -17.43 6.77 -16.58
N ASP A 308 -18.05 7.94 -16.68
CA ASP A 308 -18.49 8.54 -17.94
C ASP A 308 -17.28 9.04 -18.76
N ALA A 309 -16.22 9.48 -18.09
CA ALA A 309 -14.98 9.90 -18.71
C ALA A 309 -13.75 9.65 -17.84
N VAL A 310 -12.58 9.52 -18.49
CA VAL A 310 -11.29 9.33 -17.83
C VAL A 310 -10.22 10.21 -18.47
N TYR A 311 -9.54 10.99 -17.65
CA TYR A 311 -8.39 11.80 -18.04
C TYR A 311 -7.10 11.09 -17.64
N THR A 312 -6.11 11.13 -18.52
CA THR A 312 -4.73 10.76 -18.15
C THR A 312 -3.96 12.02 -17.80
N MET A 313 -3.41 12.05 -16.59
CA MET A 313 -2.72 13.23 -16.08
C MET A 313 -1.24 13.21 -16.47
N PRO A 314 -0.57 14.35 -16.71
CA PRO A 314 0.87 14.36 -16.99
C PRO A 314 1.75 13.95 -15.81
N GLU A 315 1.30 14.20 -14.56
CA GLU A 315 1.91 13.76 -13.31
C GLU A 315 0.87 13.05 -12.45
N ALA A 316 1.31 12.14 -11.57
CA ALA A 316 0.44 11.40 -10.65
C ALA A 316 -0.22 12.35 -9.63
N PRO A 317 -1.56 12.60 -9.69
CA PRO A 317 -2.24 13.51 -8.78
C PRO A 317 -2.43 12.86 -7.40
N TRP A 318 -1.77 13.39 -6.37
CA TRP A 318 -1.84 12.85 -5.00
C TRP A 318 -3.07 13.31 -4.22
N ASP A 319 -3.48 14.54 -4.46
CA ASP A 319 -4.59 15.18 -3.76
C ASP A 319 -5.40 16.05 -4.73
N ASN A 320 -6.65 16.30 -4.39
CA ASN A 320 -7.52 17.20 -5.14
C ASN A 320 -8.47 17.95 -4.20
N ALA A 321 -9.05 19.04 -4.70
CA ALA A 321 -10.08 19.78 -4.00
C ALA A 321 -11.04 20.42 -5.01
N LEU A 322 -12.31 20.54 -4.60
CA LEU A 322 -13.37 21.18 -5.35
C LEU A 322 -13.99 22.27 -4.48
N TRP A 323 -14.10 23.48 -5.02
CA TRP A 323 -14.85 24.56 -4.41
C TRP A 323 -15.69 25.28 -5.46
N GLU A 324 -17.01 25.25 -5.26
CA GLU A 324 -17.98 25.64 -6.29
C GLU A 324 -17.67 24.88 -7.60
N ASP A 325 -17.41 25.59 -8.69
CA ASP A 325 -17.09 24.99 -9.98
C ASP A 325 -15.58 24.79 -10.22
N ASN A 326 -14.72 25.20 -9.28
CA ASN A 326 -13.27 25.15 -9.44
C ASN A 326 -12.69 23.84 -8.91
N PHE A 327 -12.16 23.01 -9.79
CA PHE A 327 -11.52 21.75 -9.44
C PHE A 327 -10.00 21.84 -9.61
N VAL A 328 -9.27 21.51 -8.55
CA VAL A 328 -7.81 21.53 -8.54
C VAL A 328 -7.30 20.16 -8.15
N LEU A 329 -6.32 19.65 -8.89
CA LEU A 329 -5.59 18.44 -8.56
C LEU A 329 -4.09 18.66 -8.66
N GLY A 330 -3.34 18.02 -7.76
CA GLY A 330 -1.90 18.24 -7.64
C GLY A 330 -1.17 17.02 -7.09
N GLY A 331 0.07 16.87 -7.54
CA GLY A 331 0.94 15.78 -7.13
C GLY A 331 2.29 15.87 -7.82
N LYS A 332 3.33 15.31 -7.20
CA LYS A 332 4.71 15.47 -7.66
C LYS A 332 5.08 16.94 -7.78
N LYS A 333 5.24 17.45 -9.00
CA LYS A 333 5.51 18.87 -9.25
C LYS A 333 4.44 19.53 -10.14
N GLY A 334 3.33 18.83 -10.37
CA GLY A 334 2.24 19.27 -11.24
C GLY A 334 1.04 19.80 -10.45
N ILE A 335 0.43 20.87 -10.96
CA ILE A 335 -0.88 21.40 -10.54
C ILE A 335 -1.71 21.62 -11.80
N TYR A 336 -2.94 21.14 -11.76
CA TYR A 336 -3.91 21.23 -12.86
C TYR A 336 -5.19 21.84 -12.29
N ILE A 337 -5.69 22.90 -12.94
CA ILE A 337 -6.83 23.68 -12.47
C ILE A 337 -7.86 23.70 -13.59
N PHE A 338 -9.07 23.27 -13.26
CA PHE A 338 -10.26 23.49 -14.05
C PHE A 338 -11.09 24.58 -13.37
N GLU A 339 -11.42 25.63 -14.10
CA GLU A 339 -12.30 26.72 -13.66
C GLU A 339 -13.78 26.43 -13.99
N SER A 340 -14.07 25.15 -14.27
CA SER A 340 -15.39 24.56 -14.43
C SER A 340 -15.32 23.07 -14.08
N ILE A 341 -16.45 22.43 -13.75
CA ILE A 341 -16.48 20.99 -13.51
C ILE A 341 -15.97 20.25 -14.77
N PRO A 342 -15.01 19.30 -14.64
CA PRO A 342 -14.61 18.45 -15.75
C PRO A 342 -15.81 17.76 -16.40
N ASP A 343 -15.90 17.78 -17.73
CA ASP A 343 -17.07 17.29 -18.49
C ASP A 343 -16.76 16.08 -19.40
N GLY A 344 -15.54 15.56 -19.30
CA GLY A 344 -15.00 14.49 -20.15
C GLY A 344 -14.34 14.97 -21.43
N THR A 345 -14.47 16.25 -21.78
CA THR A 345 -13.96 16.84 -23.03
C THR A 345 -13.07 18.07 -22.81
N ASN A 346 -13.32 18.84 -21.76
CA ASN A 346 -12.52 19.99 -21.38
C ASN A 346 -11.17 19.56 -20.81
N LEU A 347 -10.13 20.35 -21.09
CA LEU A 347 -8.80 20.20 -20.49
C LEU A 347 -8.67 21.16 -19.30
N PRO A 348 -7.67 20.97 -18.41
CA PRO A 348 -7.40 21.95 -17.37
C PRO A 348 -7.13 23.33 -17.99
N ASP A 349 -7.85 24.35 -17.53
CA ASP A 349 -7.67 25.75 -17.94
C ASP A 349 -6.25 26.25 -17.62
N LYS A 350 -5.70 25.79 -16.49
CA LYS A 350 -4.31 26.08 -16.11
C LYS A 350 -3.54 24.82 -15.74
N THR A 351 -2.32 24.73 -16.25
CA THR A 351 -1.38 23.67 -15.91
C THR A 351 -0.03 24.27 -15.53
N TYR A 352 0.46 23.90 -14.35
CA TYR A 352 1.74 24.35 -13.82
C TYR A 352 2.61 23.15 -13.47
N VAL A 353 3.88 23.22 -13.87
CA VAL A 353 4.89 22.22 -13.55
C VAL A 353 6.10 22.97 -12.99
N ASP A 354 6.73 22.38 -11.97
CA ASP A 354 7.90 22.87 -11.23
C ASP A 354 7.68 24.15 -10.41
N SER A 355 6.85 25.10 -10.86
CA SER A 355 6.65 26.36 -10.13
C SER A 355 5.40 27.16 -10.52
N ILE A 356 4.98 28.03 -9.59
CA ILE A 356 4.08 29.16 -9.83
C ILE A 356 4.68 30.38 -9.11
N GLY A 357 4.98 31.46 -9.86
CA GLY A 357 5.69 32.62 -9.32
C GLY A 357 6.99 32.20 -8.63
N THR A 358 7.15 32.59 -7.36
CA THR A 358 8.31 32.24 -6.52
C THR A 358 8.22 30.87 -5.83
N ALA A 359 7.08 30.17 -5.89
CA ALA A 359 6.97 28.83 -5.32
C ALA A 359 7.64 27.81 -6.25
N GLN A 360 8.61 27.05 -5.72
CA GLN A 360 9.34 25.99 -6.43
C GLN A 360 8.96 24.64 -5.82
N PHE A 361 8.34 23.77 -6.61
CA PHE A 361 7.75 22.52 -6.15
C PHE A 361 8.78 21.39 -6.05
N GLN A 362 8.73 20.64 -4.96
CA GLN A 362 9.56 19.47 -4.70
C GLN A 362 8.72 18.19 -4.69
N GLU A 363 7.69 18.12 -3.83
CA GLU A 363 6.73 17.01 -3.78
C GLU A 363 5.38 17.48 -3.23
N ILE A 364 4.50 17.91 -4.12
CA ILE A 364 3.12 18.28 -3.81
C ILE A 364 2.36 17.04 -3.31
N ARG A 365 1.77 17.16 -2.12
CA ARG A 365 0.98 16.11 -1.45
C ARG A 365 -0.30 16.64 -0.82
N GLY A 366 -0.60 17.92 -0.95
CA GLY A 366 -1.79 18.54 -0.39
C GLY A 366 -2.35 19.61 -1.29
N ILE A 367 -3.65 19.57 -1.52
CA ILE A 367 -4.41 20.58 -2.26
C ILE A 367 -5.64 20.94 -1.45
N ALA A 368 -5.89 22.25 -1.29
CA ALA A 368 -7.18 22.74 -0.82
C ALA A 368 -7.51 24.04 -1.56
N ILE A 369 -8.79 24.34 -1.71
CA ILE A 369 -9.27 25.60 -2.28
C ILE A 369 -10.54 26.03 -1.55
N ASP A 370 -10.72 27.33 -1.40
CA ASP A 370 -11.95 27.95 -0.90
C ASP A 370 -12.24 29.28 -1.62
N ASP A 371 -13.17 30.07 -1.07
CA ASP A 371 -13.60 31.35 -1.60
C ASP A 371 -12.49 32.42 -1.64
N ARG A 372 -11.43 32.25 -0.85
CA ARG A 372 -10.35 33.24 -0.69
C ARG A 372 -9.03 32.76 -1.24
N TYR A 373 -8.71 31.48 -1.10
CA TYR A 373 -7.35 31.00 -1.28
C TYR A 373 -7.25 29.66 -2.01
N LEU A 374 -6.17 29.52 -2.78
CA LEU A 374 -5.62 28.23 -3.19
C LEU A 374 -4.45 27.87 -2.26
N TYR A 375 -4.47 26.66 -1.72
CA TYR A 375 -3.46 26.10 -0.83
C TYR A 375 -2.74 24.92 -1.48
N VAL A 376 -1.42 24.95 -1.48
CA VAL A 376 -0.58 23.86 -2.00
C VAL A 376 0.42 23.44 -0.93
N GLY A 377 0.22 22.23 -0.42
CA GLY A 377 1.10 21.57 0.54
C GLY A 377 2.22 20.84 -0.19
N ASP A 378 3.46 21.31 0.00
CA ASP A 378 4.66 20.69 -0.53
C ASP A 378 5.43 20.00 0.60
N LYS A 379 5.39 18.68 0.55
CA LYS A 379 5.88 17.78 1.59
C LYS A 379 7.39 17.94 1.80
N ASP A 380 8.14 17.91 0.72
CA ASP A 380 9.61 17.89 0.80
C ASP A 380 10.18 19.31 0.92
N ALA A 381 9.47 20.32 0.40
CA ALA A 381 9.81 21.72 0.67
C ALA A 381 9.47 22.17 2.10
N ASN A 382 8.73 21.37 2.87
CA ASN A 382 8.21 21.69 4.20
C ASN A 382 7.44 23.01 4.24
N LYS A 383 6.55 23.21 3.26
CA LYS A 383 5.86 24.49 3.03
C LYS A 383 4.41 24.28 2.62
N ILE A 384 3.57 25.23 2.99
CA ILE A 384 2.25 25.42 2.37
C ILE A 384 2.26 26.79 1.68
N TYR A 385 2.15 26.77 0.36
CA TYR A 385 2.04 27.97 -0.46
C TYR A 385 0.58 28.39 -0.56
N ILE A 386 0.32 29.70 -0.42
CA ILE A 386 -1.04 30.24 -0.35
C ILE A 386 -1.17 31.41 -1.31
N TRP A 387 -2.03 31.28 -2.32
CA TRP A 387 -2.39 32.35 -3.26
C TRP A 387 -3.80 32.84 -2.96
N GLU A 388 -4.02 34.15 -3.09
CA GLU A 388 -5.37 34.72 -3.06
C GLU A 388 -6.03 34.51 -4.42
N GLY A 389 -7.11 33.74 -4.44
CA GLY A 389 -7.75 33.23 -5.65
C GLY A 389 -6.86 32.27 -6.45
N ILE A 390 -7.30 31.99 -7.68
CA ILE A 390 -6.60 31.12 -8.62
C ILE A 390 -5.43 31.89 -9.28
N PRO A 391 -4.18 31.43 -9.13
CA PRO A 391 -3.03 32.16 -9.64
C PRO A 391 -2.89 32.04 -11.16
N ASP A 392 -2.20 33.02 -11.75
CA ASP A 392 -1.54 32.90 -13.04
C ASP A 392 -0.09 32.42 -12.83
N LYS A 393 0.58 32.01 -13.92
CA LYS A 393 1.97 31.47 -13.86
C LYS A 393 2.95 32.36 -13.11
N THR A 394 2.78 33.68 -13.16
CA THR A 394 3.66 34.67 -12.53
C THR A 394 3.19 35.14 -11.16
N SER A 395 2.02 34.68 -10.69
CA SER A 395 1.47 35.08 -9.40
C SER A 395 2.33 34.50 -8.27
N ASN A 396 2.87 35.37 -7.42
CA ASN A 396 3.57 34.92 -6.23
C ASN A 396 2.56 34.51 -5.15
N PRO A 397 2.90 33.54 -4.28
CA PRO A 397 2.11 33.28 -3.09
C PRO A 397 1.93 34.57 -2.29
N LYS A 398 0.72 34.83 -1.79
CA LYS A 398 0.44 35.96 -0.89
C LYS A 398 1.29 35.84 0.37
N PHE A 399 1.42 34.62 0.89
CA PHE A 399 2.39 34.24 1.90
C PHE A 399 2.63 32.71 1.85
N THR A 400 3.55 32.24 2.69
CA THR A 400 3.89 30.81 2.80
C THR A 400 3.97 30.44 4.27
N LEU A 401 3.36 29.31 4.64
CA LEU A 401 3.52 28.73 5.97
C LEU A 401 4.68 27.75 5.95
N ASN A 402 5.53 27.80 6.98
CA ASN A 402 6.46 26.71 7.25
C ASN A 402 5.70 25.58 7.95
N PHE A 403 5.65 24.42 7.32
CA PHE A 403 4.93 23.26 7.86
C PHE A 403 5.75 21.99 7.58
N SER A 404 6.03 21.19 8.61
CA SER A 404 6.83 19.98 8.42
C SER A 404 6.03 18.91 7.70
N SER A 405 6.47 18.55 6.49
CA SER A 405 5.90 17.47 5.67
C SER A 405 4.37 17.49 5.56
N PRO A 406 3.75 18.57 5.05
CA PRO A 406 2.30 18.61 4.83
C PRO A 406 1.88 17.53 3.83
N THR A 407 0.72 16.94 4.08
CA THR A 407 0.08 15.94 3.18
C THR A 407 -1.32 16.44 2.83
N ARG A 408 -2.34 15.58 2.76
CA ARG A 408 -3.67 15.97 2.28
C ARG A 408 -4.30 17.08 3.12
N MET A 409 -5.06 17.96 2.47
CA MET A 409 -5.65 19.14 3.08
C MET A 409 -7.12 19.30 2.71
N SER A 410 -7.85 20.12 3.47
CA SER A 410 -9.23 20.50 3.16
C SER A 410 -9.49 21.90 3.71
N SER A 411 -10.29 22.69 3.00
CA SER A 411 -10.81 23.96 3.51
C SER A 411 -12.35 23.96 3.47
N ASP A 412 -12.98 24.62 4.44
CA ASP A 412 -14.41 24.95 4.42
C ASP A 412 -14.66 26.48 4.33
N GLY A 413 -13.63 27.25 3.98
CA GLY A 413 -13.66 28.72 3.94
C GLY A 413 -13.52 29.41 5.30
N LYS A 414 -13.69 28.67 6.42
CA LYS A 414 -13.44 29.16 7.78
C LYS A 414 -12.14 28.60 8.36
N TYR A 415 -11.89 27.32 8.15
CA TYR A 415 -10.68 26.62 8.58
C TYR A 415 -9.99 25.95 7.41
N LEU A 416 -8.65 25.95 7.47
CA LEU A 416 -7.81 25.04 6.70
C LEU A 416 -7.39 23.89 7.62
N ALA A 417 -7.67 22.65 7.23
CA ALA A 417 -7.14 21.45 7.86
C ALA A 417 -5.96 20.89 7.07
N VAL A 418 -4.87 20.58 7.77
CA VAL A 418 -3.65 20.03 7.18
C VAL A 418 -3.27 18.75 7.89
N THR A 419 -3.14 17.67 7.13
CA THR A 419 -2.69 16.37 7.66
C THR A 419 -1.16 16.33 7.78
N SER A 420 -0.67 15.76 8.88
CA SER A 420 0.73 15.40 9.07
C SER A 420 0.82 13.92 9.44
N THR A 421 0.93 13.07 8.42
CA THR A 421 0.86 11.60 8.52
C THR A 421 1.84 11.05 9.55
N THR A 422 3.13 11.39 9.44
CA THR A 422 4.19 10.85 10.32
C THR A 422 4.17 11.44 11.72
N ASN A 423 3.52 12.59 11.92
CA ASN A 423 3.35 13.17 13.26
C ASN A 423 2.05 12.73 13.93
N HIS A 424 1.22 11.93 13.24
CA HIS A 424 -0.04 11.43 13.77
C HIS A 424 -1.04 12.55 14.13
N THR A 425 -1.02 13.69 13.42
CA THR A 425 -1.84 14.86 13.77
C THR A 425 -2.51 15.49 12.56
N ILE A 426 -3.65 16.14 12.81
CA ILE A 426 -4.22 17.18 11.93
C ILE A 426 -3.93 18.54 12.54
N THR A 427 -3.61 19.55 11.74
CA THR A 427 -3.46 20.94 12.19
C THR A 427 -4.55 21.81 11.57
N LEU A 428 -5.34 22.49 12.40
CA LEU A 428 -6.37 23.44 11.96
C LEU A 428 -5.87 24.88 12.04
N PHE A 429 -6.02 25.64 10.96
CA PHE A 429 -5.76 27.07 10.92
C PHE A 429 -7.07 27.82 10.72
N ASN A 430 -7.32 28.85 11.53
CA ASN A 430 -8.41 29.79 11.24
C ASN A 430 -7.98 30.69 10.09
N ILE A 431 -8.75 30.71 9.01
CA ILE A 431 -8.41 31.40 7.77
C ILE A 431 -8.36 32.92 7.96
N ASP A 432 -9.21 33.47 8.83
CA ASP A 432 -9.21 34.91 9.16
C ASP A 432 -7.93 35.35 9.89
N GLN A 433 -7.18 34.39 10.45
CA GLN A 433 -5.96 34.61 11.19
C GLN A 433 -4.71 34.15 10.42
N LEU A 434 -4.87 33.72 9.16
CA LEU A 434 -3.75 33.25 8.34
C LEU A 434 -2.80 34.39 7.99
N SER A 435 -1.51 34.11 8.18
CA SER A 435 -0.38 34.94 7.82
C SER A 435 0.86 34.05 7.75
N ALA A 436 2.00 34.56 7.29
CA ALA A 436 3.26 33.80 7.24
C ALA A 436 3.71 33.23 8.60
N ASN A 437 3.21 33.76 9.71
CA ASN A 437 3.55 33.34 11.09
C ASN A 437 2.37 32.67 11.81
N ALA A 438 1.29 32.33 11.11
CA ALA A 438 0.13 31.69 11.73
C ALA A 438 0.50 30.33 12.34
N THR A 439 -0.02 30.09 13.54
CA THR A 439 0.12 28.80 14.24
C THR A 439 -1.24 28.13 14.31
N GLY A 440 -1.35 26.92 13.78
CA GLY A 440 -2.57 26.14 13.86
C GLY A 440 -2.71 25.39 15.18
N ILE A 441 -3.92 24.91 15.45
CA ILE A 441 -4.24 24.04 16.59
C ILE A 441 -4.09 22.59 16.15
N LYS A 442 -3.27 21.82 16.86
CA LYS A 442 -3.07 20.40 16.58
C LYS A 442 -4.17 19.56 17.22
N ILE A 443 -4.69 18.61 16.45
CA ILE A 443 -5.67 17.62 16.86
C ILE A 443 -5.05 16.24 16.68
N GLY A 444 -5.28 15.37 17.66
CA GLY A 444 -4.75 14.00 17.68
C GLY A 444 -3.33 13.94 18.26
N GLY A 445 -2.50 13.09 17.68
CA GLY A 445 -1.15 12.77 18.12
C GLY A 445 -0.93 11.26 18.22
N PRO A 446 0.32 10.83 18.50
CA PRO A 446 0.63 9.42 18.69
C PRO A 446 -0.26 8.79 19.76
N GLY A 447 -0.83 7.62 19.46
CA GLY A 447 -1.77 6.91 20.33
C GLY A 447 -3.23 7.34 20.17
N VAL A 448 -3.51 8.50 19.54
CA VAL A 448 -4.86 8.87 19.10
C VAL A 448 -5.06 8.47 17.64
N PHE A 449 -4.14 8.88 16.77
CA PHE A 449 -4.11 8.49 15.37
C PHE A 449 -2.89 7.64 15.04
N ASN A 450 -3.02 6.80 14.01
CA ASN A 450 -1.95 6.03 13.43
C ASN A 450 -1.84 6.34 11.94
N LEU A 451 -0.86 7.16 11.55
CA LEU A 451 -0.62 7.57 10.16
C LEU A 451 -1.90 8.10 9.48
N PRO A 452 -2.58 9.13 10.03
CA PRO A 452 -3.75 9.68 9.37
C PRO A 452 -3.33 10.28 8.02
N GLU A 453 -4.01 9.91 6.93
CA GLU A 453 -3.61 10.32 5.56
C GLU A 453 -4.58 11.31 4.91
N GLY A 454 -5.82 11.37 5.37
CA GLY A 454 -6.88 12.16 4.75
C GLY A 454 -7.68 12.96 5.77
N VAL A 455 -8.09 14.16 5.38
CA VAL A 455 -8.92 15.05 6.20
C VAL A 455 -9.96 15.72 5.33
N ASN A 456 -11.18 15.90 5.85
CA ASN A 456 -12.21 16.69 5.21
C ASN A 456 -12.92 17.57 6.23
N LEU A 457 -13.14 18.83 5.85
CA LEU A 457 -13.98 19.79 6.54
C LEU A 457 -15.25 19.99 5.73
N SER A 458 -16.41 19.89 6.38
CA SER A 458 -17.70 20.10 5.73
C SER A 458 -18.76 20.41 6.79
N ASN A 459 -19.57 21.46 6.59
CA ASN A 459 -20.67 21.85 7.50
C ASN A 459 -20.28 21.94 8.99
N ASN A 460 -19.16 22.59 9.34
CA ASN A 460 -18.66 22.67 10.72
C ASN A 460 -18.30 21.29 11.33
N MET A 461 -18.12 20.26 10.51
CA MET A 461 -17.67 18.92 10.93
C MET A 461 -16.22 18.69 10.51
N LEU A 462 -15.56 17.75 11.19
CA LEU A 462 -14.21 17.29 10.88
C LEU A 462 -14.21 15.77 10.71
N PHE A 463 -13.71 15.30 9.58
CA PHE A 463 -13.51 13.89 9.25
C PHE A 463 -12.02 13.62 9.07
N VAL A 464 -11.52 12.54 9.66
CA VAL A 464 -10.11 12.14 9.55
C VAL A 464 -10.03 10.66 9.22
N ALA A 465 -9.35 10.33 8.11
CA ALA A 465 -8.99 8.97 7.77
C ALA A 465 -7.83 8.53 8.67
N ASP A 466 -8.14 7.76 9.72
CA ASP A 466 -7.16 7.23 10.67
C ASP A 466 -6.62 5.89 10.15
N THR A 467 -5.82 6.00 9.09
CA THR A 467 -5.42 4.92 8.17
C THR A 467 -4.96 3.66 8.89
N GLY A 468 -3.98 3.79 9.78
CA GLY A 468 -3.35 2.67 10.46
C GLY A 468 -4.24 2.01 11.52
N ASN A 469 -5.30 2.69 11.97
CA ASN A 469 -6.30 2.15 12.90
C ASN A 469 -7.58 1.69 12.18
N ASN A 470 -7.63 1.76 10.84
CA ASN A 470 -8.74 1.26 10.01
C ASN A 470 -10.09 1.90 10.33
N LYS A 471 -10.11 3.19 10.64
CA LYS A 471 -11.34 3.92 11.01
C LYS A 471 -11.36 5.33 10.43
N VAL A 472 -12.56 5.91 10.37
CA VAL A 472 -12.74 7.34 10.11
C VAL A 472 -13.20 8.00 11.41
N ALA A 473 -12.40 8.93 11.92
CA ALA A 473 -12.76 9.75 13.08
C ALA A 473 -13.63 10.93 12.65
N ILE A 474 -14.70 11.20 13.40
CA ILE A 474 -15.74 12.18 13.04
C ILE A 474 -16.09 13.03 14.25
N TRP A 475 -15.93 14.34 14.10
CA TRP A 475 -16.53 15.33 14.96
C TRP A 475 -17.68 16.01 14.21
N THR A 476 -18.89 15.93 14.75
CA THR A 476 -20.07 16.62 14.21
C THR A 476 -20.06 18.13 14.51
N ASP A 477 -19.14 18.57 15.38
CA ASP A 477 -18.83 19.97 15.65
C ASP A 477 -17.32 20.13 15.81
N ILE A 478 -16.70 20.91 14.94
CA ILE A 478 -15.27 21.19 14.94
C ILE A 478 -14.80 21.81 16.27
N ASN A 479 -15.68 22.52 17.00
CA ASN A 479 -15.33 23.07 18.31
C ASN A 479 -15.09 21.97 19.36
N ALA A 480 -15.76 20.83 19.23
CA ALA A 480 -15.47 19.67 20.07
C ALA A 480 -14.04 19.17 19.82
N ALA A 481 -13.62 19.11 18.56
CA ALA A 481 -12.25 18.74 18.19
C ALA A 481 -11.22 19.76 18.71
N LEU A 482 -11.49 21.05 18.54
CA LEU A 482 -10.64 22.16 19.03
C LEU A 482 -10.50 22.18 20.56
N SER A 483 -11.52 21.72 21.28
CA SER A 483 -11.50 21.61 22.75
C SER A 483 -10.93 20.27 23.25
N GLY A 484 -10.45 19.41 22.36
CA GLY A 484 -9.84 18.12 22.70
C GLY A 484 -10.84 17.03 23.12
N GLN A 485 -12.11 17.16 22.77
CA GLN A 485 -13.11 16.13 23.02
C GLN A 485 -12.94 14.94 22.06
N THR A 486 -13.41 13.77 22.47
CA THR A 486 -13.37 12.54 21.66
C THR A 486 -14.24 12.66 20.40
N PHE A 487 -13.94 11.84 19.40
CA PHE A 487 -14.70 11.71 18.16
C PHE A 487 -15.64 10.50 18.17
N ASN A 488 -16.65 10.56 17.32
CA ASN A 488 -17.38 9.38 16.85
C ASN A 488 -16.61 8.70 15.72
N THR A 489 -16.97 7.47 15.35
CA THR A 489 -16.34 6.77 14.22
C THR A 489 -17.36 6.27 13.20
N VAL A 490 -17.04 6.37 11.91
CA VAL A 490 -17.69 5.51 10.91
C VAL A 490 -16.92 4.20 10.88
N ILE A 491 -17.70 3.13 10.97
CA ILE A 491 -17.32 1.72 11.16
C ILE A 491 -16.91 1.36 12.58
N SER A 492 -17.86 0.64 13.19
CA SER A 492 -17.75 -0.17 14.39
C SER A 492 -18.63 -1.39 14.12
N SER A 493 -18.05 -2.45 13.57
CA SER A 493 -18.61 -3.79 13.74
C SER A 493 -17.52 -4.70 14.26
N GLU A 494 -17.61 -4.99 15.55
CA GLU A 494 -16.86 -6.01 16.29
C GLU A 494 -15.35 -5.77 16.48
N ASN A 495 -14.97 -4.88 17.42
CA ASN A 495 -13.69 -4.95 18.15
C ASN A 495 -12.38 -5.04 17.33
N ARG A 496 -12.34 -4.65 16.05
CA ARG A 496 -11.17 -4.89 15.20
C ARG A 496 -10.69 -3.61 14.54
N GLU A 497 -9.65 -3.01 15.11
CA GLU A 497 -8.77 -2.03 14.44
C GLU A 497 -7.85 -2.72 13.39
N VAL A 498 -8.33 -3.81 12.79
CA VAL A 498 -7.62 -4.67 11.84
C VAL A 498 -8.22 -4.43 10.44
N PRO A 499 -7.39 -4.31 9.39
CA PRO A 499 -7.90 -4.09 8.04
C PRO A 499 -8.76 -5.26 7.58
N GLU A 500 -9.96 -4.97 7.08
CA GLU A 500 -10.93 -5.97 6.65
C GLU A 500 -11.74 -5.46 5.44
N ILE A 501 -12.07 -6.37 4.52
CA ILE A 501 -13.03 -6.06 3.45
C ILE A 501 -14.46 -6.30 3.91
N GLY A 502 -15.42 -5.55 3.37
CA GLY A 502 -16.83 -5.65 3.74
C GLY A 502 -17.54 -4.29 3.79
N LYS A 503 -18.86 -4.31 3.94
CA LYS A 503 -19.70 -3.09 4.00
C LYS A 503 -19.55 -2.34 5.33
N GLY A 504 -19.23 -3.05 6.41
CA GLY A 504 -19.05 -2.51 7.76
C GLY A 504 -17.59 -2.48 8.22
N SER A 505 -16.62 -2.59 7.31
CA SER A 505 -15.19 -2.66 7.61
C SER A 505 -14.37 -1.81 6.64
N LEU A 506 -13.27 -1.26 7.14
CA LEU A 506 -12.30 -0.50 6.36
C LEU A 506 -10.97 -1.24 6.31
N PHE A 507 -10.23 -0.93 5.26
CA PHE A 507 -8.89 -1.40 4.99
C PHE A 507 -8.05 -0.17 4.64
N TRP A 508 -7.31 0.35 5.61
CA TRP A 508 -6.41 1.50 5.43
C TRP A 508 -7.10 2.69 4.74
N PRO A 509 -8.13 3.30 5.36
CA PRO A 509 -8.79 4.46 4.78
C PRO A 509 -7.79 5.61 4.64
N GLY A 510 -7.52 6.03 3.41
CA GLY A 510 -6.52 7.07 3.09
C GLY A 510 -7.15 8.42 2.76
N THR A 511 -8.39 8.44 2.29
CA THR A 511 -9.12 9.67 1.95
C THR A 511 -10.54 9.63 2.49
N VAL A 512 -11.08 10.81 2.78
CA VAL A 512 -12.45 11.00 3.26
C VAL A 512 -13.02 12.25 2.59
N LEU A 513 -14.28 12.19 2.18
CA LEU A 513 -15.04 13.33 1.65
C LEU A 513 -16.49 13.23 2.12
N TYR A 514 -17.01 14.27 2.76
CA TYR A 514 -18.44 14.40 3.03
C TYR A 514 -19.07 15.44 2.10
N ASP A 515 -19.92 14.99 1.18
CA ASP A 515 -20.51 15.81 0.11
C ASP A 515 -21.93 16.33 0.43
N ASN A 516 -22.23 16.52 1.71
CA ASN A 516 -23.54 16.87 2.29
C ASN A 516 -24.57 15.74 2.30
N ASN A 517 -24.39 14.67 1.53
CA ASN A 517 -25.33 13.54 1.50
C ASN A 517 -24.67 12.21 1.84
N TYR A 518 -23.46 12.01 1.33
CA TYR A 518 -22.70 10.78 1.49
C TYR A 518 -21.31 11.06 2.05
N LEU A 519 -20.83 10.11 2.85
CA LEU A 519 -19.43 10.01 3.20
C LEU A 519 -18.75 9.04 2.24
N TRP A 520 -17.79 9.54 1.49
CA TRP A 520 -16.92 8.76 0.62
C TRP A 520 -15.61 8.46 1.35
N VAL A 521 -15.15 7.23 1.29
CA VAL A 521 -13.89 6.78 1.91
C VAL A 521 -13.07 6.02 0.88
N GLY A 522 -11.95 6.59 0.46
CA GLY A 522 -10.99 5.92 -0.41
C GLY A 522 -9.95 5.18 0.39
N GLU A 523 -9.72 3.92 0.05
CA GLU A 523 -8.73 3.07 0.72
C GLU A 523 -7.35 3.15 0.04
N PHE A 524 -6.29 2.87 0.80
CA PHE A 524 -4.92 3.16 0.41
C PHE A 524 -4.04 1.91 0.32
N LYS A 525 -3.17 1.90 -0.70
CA LYS A 525 -2.06 0.96 -0.96
C LYS A 525 -2.45 -0.50 -1.23
N PHE A 526 -3.08 -1.19 -0.29
CA PHE A 526 -3.39 -2.62 -0.37
C PHE A 526 -4.88 -2.91 -0.60
N SER A 527 -5.66 -1.86 -0.82
CA SER A 527 -7.05 -1.93 -1.21
C SER A 527 -7.33 -0.87 -2.26
N ASN A 528 -8.21 -1.21 -3.20
CA ASN A 528 -8.62 -0.37 -4.33
C ASN A 528 -10.10 0.02 -4.22
N ARG A 529 -10.63 0.12 -2.99
CA ARG A 529 -12.05 0.43 -2.76
C ARG A 529 -12.24 1.93 -2.58
N LEU A 530 -13.26 2.45 -3.26
CA LEU A 530 -13.94 3.70 -2.89
C LEU A 530 -15.31 3.33 -2.32
N LEU A 531 -15.51 3.60 -1.04
CA LEU A 531 -16.70 3.23 -0.29
C LEU A 531 -17.59 4.45 -0.11
N ARG A 532 -18.91 4.26 -0.23
CA ARG A 532 -19.91 5.28 0.02
C ARG A 532 -20.81 4.87 1.18
N TYR A 533 -20.98 5.77 2.14
CA TYR A 533 -21.85 5.61 3.29
C TYR A 533 -22.95 6.68 3.29
N SER A 534 -24.13 6.30 3.76
CA SER A 534 -25.24 7.22 4.05
C SER A 534 -25.31 7.44 5.55
N PRO A 535 -24.66 8.48 6.09
CA PRO A 535 -24.68 8.72 7.52
C PRO A 535 -26.10 9.14 7.97
N SER A 536 -26.59 8.50 9.03
CA SER A 536 -27.76 8.96 9.78
C SER A 536 -27.24 9.59 11.08
N TYR A 537 -27.12 10.93 11.09
CA TYR A 537 -26.70 11.68 12.27
C TYR A 537 -27.84 11.85 13.28
#